data_AF-A0A539DX51-F1
#
_entry.id   AF-A0A539DX51-F1
#
_cell.length_a   1.000
_cell.length_b   1.000
_cell.length_c   1.000
_cell.angle_alpha   90.00
_cell.angle_beta   90.00
_cell.angle_gamma   90.00
#
_symmetry.space_group_name_H-M   'P 1'
#
loop_
_entity.id
_entity.type
_entity.pdbx_description
1 polymer ?
#
loop_
_entity_poly.entity_id
_entity_poly.type
_entity_poly.pdbx_seq_one_letter_code
_entity_poly.pdbx_strand_id
1 'polypeptide(L)' 'KRDYAADTLRNLEMIWGRPVHVETVMGDADTLISCAGGELSESEITA' A
#
# COMPACT_ATOMS: atom_id res chain seq x y z
N LYS A 1 10.10 7.82 8.85
CA LYS A 1 8.85 8.43 8.33
C LYS A 1 8.15 7.55 7.28
N ARG A 2 8.87 6.69 6.52
CA ARG A 2 8.27 5.68 5.62
C ARG A 2 7.47 4.59 6.34
N ASP A 3 7.66 4.40 7.64
CA ASP A 3 7.00 3.34 8.41
C ASP A 3 5.50 3.52 8.60
N TYR A 4 4.98 4.76 8.63
CA TYR A 4 3.57 4.98 8.96
C TYR A 4 2.60 4.42 7.91
N ALA A 5 2.89 4.62 6.63
CA ALA A 5 2.07 4.08 5.55
C ALA A 5 2.13 2.54 5.54
N ALA A 6 3.33 1.98 5.73
CA ALA A 6 3.55 0.55 5.80
C ALA A 6 2.77 -0.10 6.96
N ASP A 7 2.87 0.47 8.15
CA ASP A 7 2.19 -0.05 9.35
C ASP A 7 0.67 0.11 9.24
N THR A 8 0.19 1.20 8.64
CA THR A 8 -1.25 1.40 8.38
C THR A 8 -1.81 0.32 7.47
N LEU A 9 -1.12 0.00 6.38
CA LEU A 9 -1.57 -1.00 5.41
C LEU A 9 -1.52 -2.42 6.00
N ARG A 10 -0.49 -2.75 6.80
CA ARG A 10 -0.45 -4.02 7.55
C ARG A 10 -1.59 -4.14 8.54
N ASN A 11 -1.89 -3.06 9.27
CA ASN A 11 -3.01 -3.04 10.19
C ASN A 11 -4.35 -3.23 9.45
N LEU A 12 -4.52 -2.59 8.29
CA LEU A 12 -5.71 -2.77 7.45
C LEU A 12 -5.85 -4.22 6.97
N GLU A 13 -4.77 -4.84 6.49
CA GLU A 13 -4.77 -6.24 6.10
C GLU A 13 -5.20 -7.16 7.26
N MET A 14 -4.65 -6.94 8.46
CA MET A 14 -5.01 -7.71 9.65
C MET A 14 -6.49 -7.55 10.03
N ILE A 15 -7.06 -6.35 9.88
CA ILE A 15 -8.47 -6.07 10.20
C ILE A 15 -9.39 -6.71 9.15
N TRP A 16 -9.05 -6.61 7.86
CA TRP A 16 -9.90 -7.13 6.79
C TRP A 16 -9.72 -8.63 6.52
N GLY A 17 -8.59 -9.21 6.91
CA GLY A 17 -8.24 -10.60 6.62
C GLY A 17 -8.06 -10.89 5.12
N ARG A 18 -7.76 -9.86 4.33
CA ARG A 18 -7.62 -9.92 2.86
C ARG A 18 -6.52 -8.95 2.41
N PRO A 19 -5.88 -9.21 1.25
CA PRO A 19 -4.93 -8.27 0.66
C PRO A 19 -5.53 -6.88 0.45
N VAL A 20 -4.70 -5.85 0.64
CA VAL A 20 -5.07 -4.43 0.53
C VAL A 20 -4.35 -3.81 -0.65
N HIS A 21 -5.07 -3.10 -1.50
CA HIS A 21 -4.50 -2.38 -2.63
C HIS A 21 -5.01 -0.94 -2.59
N VAL A 22 -4.08 0.02 -2.53
CA VAL A 22 -4.38 1.46 -2.45
C VAL A 22 -3.69 2.15 -3.62
N GLU A 23 -4.50 2.74 -4.49
CA GLU A 23 -4.03 3.70 -5.48
C GLU A 23 -3.96 5.08 -4.82
N THR A 24 -2.80 5.72 -4.91
CA THR A 24 -2.54 7.03 -4.31
C THR A 24 -1.51 7.79 -5.13
N VAL A 25 -1.45 9.10 -4.94
CA VAL A 25 -0.39 9.93 -5.52
C VAL A 25 0.78 10.00 -4.53
N MET A 26 1.98 9.62 -4.97
CA MET A 26 3.23 9.83 -4.23
C MET A 26 4.11 10.82 -5.00
N GLY A 27 4.28 12.02 -4.47
CA GLY A 27 4.89 13.12 -5.21
C GLY A 27 3.94 13.58 -6.33
N ASP A 28 4.31 13.30 -7.58
CA ASP A 28 3.53 13.62 -8.78
C ASP A 28 3.20 12.37 -9.63
N ALA A 29 3.40 11.17 -9.07
CA ALA A 29 3.19 9.90 -9.76
C ALA A 29 2.04 9.10 -9.12
N ASP A 30 1.13 8.61 -9.97
CA ASP A 30 0.09 7.65 -9.56
C ASP A 30 0.79 6.34 -9.17
N THR A 31 0.54 5.88 -7.95
CA THR A 31 1.22 4.75 -7.34
C THR A 31 0.21 3.79 -6.73
N LEU A 32 0.33 2.52 -7.10
CA LEU A 32 -0.35 1.42 -6.45
C LEU A 32 0.53 0.88 -5.31
N ILE A 33 0.00 0.90 -4.09
CA ILE A 33 0.60 0.24 -2.94
C ILE A 33 -0.23 -0.99 -2.62
N SER A 34 0.40 -2.15 -2.63
CA SER A 34 -0.22 -3.43 -2.31
C SER A 34 0.36 -3.99 -1.03
N CYS A 35 -0.50 -4.49 -0.14
CA CYS A 35 -0.12 -5.21 1.07
C CYS A 35 -0.77 -6.59 1.08
N ALA A 36 0.06 -7.63 1.10
CA ALA A 36 -0.36 -9.02 1.10
C ALA A 36 0.59 -9.88 1.96
N GLY A 37 0.07 -10.62 2.93
CA GLY A 37 0.85 -11.42 3.86
C GLY A 37 1.83 -10.62 4.72
N GLY A 38 1.55 -9.34 4.99
CA GLY A 38 2.44 -8.41 5.69
C GLY A 38 3.58 -7.82 4.83
N GLU A 39 3.70 -8.27 3.58
CA GLU A 39 4.65 -7.74 2.60
C GLU A 39 4.03 -6.56 1.85
N LEU A 40 4.84 -5.55 1.56
CA LEU A 40 4.42 -4.34 0.84
C LEU A 40 5.13 -4.27 -0.51
N SER A 41 4.35 -4.00 -1.54
CA SER A 41 4.83 -3.74 -2.89
C SER A 41 4.31 -2.39 -3.37
N GLU A 42 5.18 -1.59 -3.96
CA GLU A 42 4.86 -0.29 -4.55
C GLU A 42 5.09 -0.39 -6.06
N SER A 43 4.15 0.10 -6.86
CA SER A 43 4.25 0.10 -8.33
C SER A 43 3.66 1.39 -8.89
N GLU A 44 4.39 2.06 -9.76
CA GLU A 44 3.89 3.23 -10.46
C GLU A 44 2.85 2.80 -11.50
N ILE A 45 1.70 3.49 -11.52
CA ILE A 45 0.64 3.26 -12.48
C ILE A 45 0.91 4.20 -13.64
N THR A 46 1.42 3.67 -14.75
CA THR A 46 1.53 4.41 -16.00
C THR A 46 0.26 4.15 -16.81
N ALA A 47 -0.53 5.20 -17.06
CA ALA A 47 -1.74 5.15 -17.88
C ALA A 47 -1.43 4.90 -19.36
#